data_AF-A0A9W8EFH7-F1
#
_entry.id   AF-A0A9W8EFH7-F1
#
_cell.length_a   1.000
_cell.length_b   1.000
_cell.length_c   1.000
_cell.angle_alpha   90.00
_cell.angle_beta   90.00
_cell.angle_gamma   90.00
#
_symmetry.space_group_name_H-M   'P 1'
#
loop_
_entity.id
_entity.type
_entity.pdbx_description
1 polymer ?
#
loop_
_entity_poly.entity_id
_entity_poly.type
_entity_poly.pdbx_seq_one_letter_code
_entity_poly.pdbx_strand_id
1 'polypeptide(L)' 'MNASHVPPSATGPPPPASASAAAAAADDDDDDAWDRRIRQTGCFAENERLLICHADSNDWRQCARELAAFR' A
#
# COMPACT_ATOMS: atom_id res chain seq x y z
N MET A 1 31.17 -12.04 23.52
CA MET A 1 29.92 -11.34 23.13
C MET A 1 30.04 -10.95 21.67
N ASN A 2 29.33 -11.64 20.77
CA ASN A 2 29.39 -11.37 19.33
C ASN A 2 28.49 -10.18 19.00
N ALA A 3 29.09 -9.00 18.83
CA ALA A 3 28.41 -7.85 18.25
C ALA A 3 28.39 -8.01 16.72
N SER A 4 27.37 -8.71 16.21
CA SER A 4 27.09 -8.74 14.78
C SER A 4 26.70 -7.34 14.34
N HIS A 5 27.66 -6.65 13.76
CA HIS A 5 27.51 -5.33 13.15
C HIS A 5 26.59 -5.47 11.93
N VAL A 6 25.40 -4.87 12.00
CA VAL A 6 24.48 -4.76 10.87
C VAL A 6 25.09 -3.77 9.87
N PRO A 7 25.32 -4.14 8.59
CA PRO A 7 25.79 -3.17 7.61
C PRO A 7 24.65 -2.17 7.29
N PRO A 8 24.93 -0.86 7.13
CA PRO A 8 23.94 0.08 6.61
C PRO A 8 23.75 -0.16 5.12
N SER A 9 22.74 -0.94 4.75
CA SER A 9 22.37 -1.11 3.35
C SER A 9 21.47 0.03 2.87
N ALA A 10 21.99 0.71 1.84
CA ALA A 10 21.27 1.33 0.72
C ALA A 10 20.62 2.72 0.92
N THR A 11 21.45 3.77 0.91
CA THR A 11 21.06 5.05 0.27
C THR A 11 21.30 4.93 -1.24
N GLY A 12 20.38 4.27 -1.95
CA GLY A 12 20.29 4.36 -3.41
C GLY A 12 19.64 5.69 -3.81
N PRO A 13 19.99 6.29 -4.97
CA PRO A 13 19.25 7.44 -5.48
C PRO A 13 17.79 7.05 -5.76
N PRO A 14 16.82 7.95 -5.53
CA PRO A 14 15.42 7.66 -5.88
C PRO A 14 15.31 7.38 -7.39
N PRO A 15 14.43 6.46 -7.81
CA PRO A 15 14.22 6.20 -9.23
C PRO A 15 13.75 7.50 -9.93
N PRO A 16 14.16 7.73 -11.20
CA PRO A 16 13.77 8.93 -11.91
C PRO A 16 12.27 8.93 -12.15
N ALA A 17 11.60 9.98 -11.68
CA ALA A 17 10.22 10.27 -12.04
C ALA A 17 10.17 10.69 -13.52
N SER A 18 9.62 9.86 -14.40
CA SER A 18 9.08 10.27 -15.71
C SER A 18 8.16 9.23 -16.37
N ALA A 19 6.86 9.46 -16.18
CA ALA A 19 5.71 9.40 -17.11
C ALA A 19 5.56 8.32 -18.21
N SER A 20 4.40 7.65 -18.21
CA SER A 20 3.61 7.34 -19.42
C SER A 20 2.10 7.37 -19.09
N ALA A 21 1.27 7.69 -20.08
CA ALA A 21 0.12 8.58 -20.00
C ALA A 21 -1.27 7.95 -19.74
N ALA A 22 -2.02 8.66 -18.88
CA ALA A 22 -3.45 9.01 -18.93
C ALA A 22 -4.49 8.06 -19.57
N ALA A 23 -5.41 7.58 -18.74
CA ALA A 23 -6.83 7.52 -19.04
C ALA A 23 -7.65 7.82 -17.77
N ALA A 24 -8.30 9.00 -17.76
CA ALA A 24 -9.61 9.35 -17.19
C ALA A 24 -10.09 8.61 -15.91
N ALA A 25 -10.57 9.24 -14.84
CA ALA A 25 -11.19 10.54 -14.66
C ALA A 25 -11.42 10.75 -13.14
N ALA A 26 -11.90 11.95 -12.81
CA ALA A 26 -12.22 12.48 -11.48
C ALA A 26 -10.99 13.00 -10.72
N ASP A 27 -10.75 14.29 -10.94
CA ASP A 27 -10.29 15.20 -9.90
C ASP A 27 -11.39 15.19 -8.80
N ASP A 28 -11.42 14.12 -8.01
CA ASP A 28 -12.15 14.10 -6.75
C ASP A 28 -11.21 14.73 -5.73
N ASP A 29 -11.29 16.04 -5.57
CA ASP A 29 -10.46 16.85 -4.67
C ASP A 29 -10.66 16.47 -3.17
N ASP A 30 -11.58 15.52 -2.90
CA ASP A 30 -11.82 14.87 -1.61
C ASP A 30 -10.96 13.60 -1.40
N ASP A 31 -10.45 12.99 -2.47
CA ASP A 31 -9.68 11.75 -2.38
C ASP A 31 -8.22 12.04 -2.01
N ASP A 32 -7.81 11.56 -0.83
CA ASP A 32 -6.44 11.71 -0.39
C ASP A 32 -5.45 11.01 -1.36
N ALA A 33 -4.18 11.41 -1.31
CA ALA A 33 -3.18 10.90 -2.24
C ALA A 33 -2.95 9.37 -2.11
N TRP A 34 -3.34 8.77 -0.98
CA TRP A 34 -3.20 7.35 -0.72
C TRP A 34 -4.37 6.58 -1.32
N ASP A 35 -5.61 6.97 -1.03
CA ASP A 35 -6.82 6.34 -1.55
C ASP A 35 -6.88 6.45 -3.08
N ARG A 36 -6.46 7.59 -3.65
CA ARG A 36 -6.33 7.74 -5.10
C ARG A 36 -5.38 6.68 -5.69
N ARG A 37 -4.26 6.39 -5.02
CA ARG A 37 -3.30 5.38 -5.49
C ARG A 37 -3.90 3.98 -5.41
N ILE A 38 -4.63 3.67 -4.34
CA ILE A 38 -5.28 2.37 -4.18
C ILE A 38 -6.42 2.18 -5.19
N ARG A 39 -7.21 3.21 -5.50
CA ARG A 39 -8.23 3.13 -6.57
C ARG A 39 -7.62 2.83 -7.94
N GLN A 40 -6.45 3.40 -8.25
CA GLN A 40 -5.74 3.13 -9.50
C GLN A 40 -5.24 1.68 -9.64
N THR A 41 -5.13 0.91 -8.55
CA THR A 41 -4.76 -0.52 -8.63
C THR A 41 -5.95 -1.42 -8.94
N GLY A 42 -7.19 -0.92 -8.83
CA GLY A 42 -8.40 -1.73 -8.98
C GLY A 42 -8.72 -2.63 -7.79
N CYS A 43 -7.97 -2.55 -6.68
CA CYS A 43 -8.12 -3.41 -5.50
C CYS A 43 -8.64 -2.65 -4.27
N PHE A 44 -9.36 -1.55 -4.48
CA PHE A 44 -9.81 -0.65 -3.40
C PHE A 44 -10.74 -1.34 -2.40
N ALA A 45 -11.71 -2.13 -2.89
CA ALA A 45 -12.65 -2.83 -2.03
C ALA A 45 -11.97 -3.92 -1.17
N GLU A 46 -10.99 -4.63 -1.73
CA GLU A 46 -10.21 -5.64 -1.03
C GLU A 46 -9.33 -5.01 0.05
N ASN A 47 -8.69 -3.88 -0.26
CA ASN A 47 -7.94 -3.09 0.70
C ASN A 47 -8.83 -2.61 1.85
N GLU A 48 -10.00 -2.03 1.55
CA GLU A 48 -10.95 -1.57 2.57
C GLU A 48 -11.39 -2.70 3.50
N ARG A 49 -11.75 -3.88 2.96
CA ARG A 49 -12.11 -5.06 3.76
C ARG A 49 -10.97 -5.51 4.68
N LEU A 50 -9.75 -5.49 4.18
CA LEU A 50 -8.55 -5.85 4.95
C LEU A 50 -8.30 -4.84 6.09
N LEU A 51 -8.42 -3.54 5.81
CA LEU A 51 -8.30 -2.48 6.82
C LEU A 51 -9.40 -2.58 7.89
N ILE A 52 -10.65 -2.84 7.51
CA ILE A 52 -11.78 -3.02 8.44
C ILE A 52 -11.52 -4.22 9.36
N CYS A 53 -11.10 -5.37 8.80
CA CYS A 53 -10.78 -6.53 9.62
C CYS A 53 -9.70 -6.20 10.68
N HIS A 54 -8.66 -5.45 10.31
CA HIS A 54 -7.65 -5.04 11.27
C HIS A 54 -8.18 -4.00 12.26
N ALA A 55 -9.03 -3.06 11.86
CA ALA A 55 -9.64 -2.10 12.79
C ALA A 55 -10.49 -2.81 13.86
N ASP A 56 -11.21 -3.86 13.47
CA ASP A 56 -12.07 -4.63 14.38
C ASP A 56 -11.27 -5.58 15.29
N SER A 57 -10.28 -6.27 14.73
CA SER A 57 -9.51 -7.30 15.46
C SER A 57 -8.25 -6.78 16.14
N ASN A 58 -7.71 -5.66 15.64
CA ASN A 58 -6.38 -5.14 15.92
C ASN A 58 -5.25 -6.20 15.76
N ASP A 59 -5.48 -7.22 14.92
CA ASP A 59 -4.57 -8.33 14.67
C ASP A 59 -4.63 -8.81 13.21
N TRP A 60 -3.61 -8.44 12.44
CA TRP A 60 -3.47 -8.80 11.03
C TRP A 60 -3.47 -10.31 10.77
N ARG A 61 -3.09 -11.14 11.74
CA ARG A 61 -3.02 -12.60 11.57
C ARG A 61 -4.43 -13.21 11.45
N GLN A 62 -5.43 -12.56 12.03
CA GLN A 62 -6.82 -13.00 11.96
C GLN A 62 -7.47 -12.61 10.62
N CYS A 63 -6.85 -11.70 9.86
CA CYS A 63 -7.32 -11.20 8.57
C CYS A 63 -6.71 -11.94 7.37
N ALA A 64 -6.28 -13.19 7.55
CA ALA A 64 -5.59 -13.96 6.51
C ALA A 64 -6.46 -14.17 5.25
N ARG A 65 -7.78 -14.21 5.41
CA ARG A 65 -8.72 -14.35 4.29
C ARG A 65 -8.78 -13.07 3.45
N GLU A 66 -8.89 -11.93 4.11
CA GLU A 66 -8.93 -10.60 3.49
C GLU A 66 -7.59 -10.30 2.81
N LEU A 67 -6.48 -10.69 3.45
CA LEU A 67 -5.14 -10.59 2.87
C LEU A 67 -4.99 -11.46 1.62
N ALA A 68 -5.56 -12.67 1.60
CA ALA A 68 -5.53 -13.54 0.42
C ALA A 68 -6.40 -13.01 -0.73
N ALA A 69 -7.44 -12.22 -0.42
CA ALA A 69 -8.29 -11.56 -1.40
C ALA A 69 -7.64 -10.31 -2.01
N PHE A 70 -6.74 -9.64 -1.29
CA PHE A 70 -5.96 -8.50 -1.78
C PHE A 70 -4.75 -8.98 -2.61
N ARG A 71 -4.74 -8.78 -3.93
CA ARG A 71 -3.76 -9.37 -4.86
C ARG A 71 -3.29 -8.40 -5.94
#